data_AF-A0A1V6EDX4-F1
#
_entry.id   AF-A0A1V6EDX4-F1
#
_cell.length_a   1.000
_cell.length_b   1.000
_cell.length_c   1.000
_cell.angle_alpha   90.00
_cell.angle_beta   90.00
_cell.angle_gamma   90.00
#
_symmetry.space_group_name_H-M   'P 1'
#
loop_
_entity.id
_entity.type
_entity.pdbx_description
1 polymer ?
#
loop_
_entity_poly.entity_id
_entity_poly.type
_entity_poly.pdbx_seq_one_letter_code
_entity_poly.pdbx_strand_id
1 'polypeptide(L)' 'MAREFGLAASRGSDFHSPDESRIDLGALPSLPAELTPVWDLLADRIQ' A
#
# COMPACT_ATOMS: atom_id res chain seq x y z
N MET A 1 9.38 -9.84 -6.67
CA MET A 1 8.05 -10.48 -6.75
C MET A 1 7.06 -9.66 -7.56
N ALA A 2 6.41 -8.60 -7.06
CA ALA A 2 5.36 -7.88 -7.82
C ALA A 2 5.77 -7.50 -9.26
N ARG A 3 6.96 -6.89 -9.43
CA ARG A 3 7.50 -6.55 -10.76
C ARG A 3 7.73 -7.76 -11.68
N GLU A 4 8.20 -8.87 -11.13
CA GLU A 4 8.53 -10.08 -11.90
C GLU A 4 7.29 -10.75 -12.49
N PHE A 5 6.16 -10.64 -11.78
CA PHE A 5 4.89 -11.23 -12.19
C PHE A 5 3.90 -10.21 -12.79
N GLY A 6 4.32 -8.96 -12.98
CA GLY A 6 3.45 -7.89 -13.49
C GLY A 6 2.25 -7.58 -12.59
N LEU A 7 2.37 -7.80 -11.28
CA LEU A 7 1.30 -7.53 -10.31
C LEU A 7 1.34 -6.08 -9.84
N ALA A 8 0.17 -5.50 -9.56
CA ALA A 8 0.08 -4.25 -8.83
C ALA A 8 0.47 -4.45 -7.36
N ALA A 9 1.07 -3.42 -6.77
CA ALA A 9 1.49 -3.41 -5.38
C ALA A 9 0.52 -2.60 -4.51
N SER A 10 0.27 -3.10 -3.31
CA SER A 10 -0.46 -2.39 -2.26
C SER A 10 0.41 -2.30 -1.02
N ARG A 11 0.00 -1.46 -0.08
CA ARG A 11 0.65 -1.31 1.22
C ARG A 11 -0.40 -0.89 2.24
N GLY A 12 -0.39 -1.55 3.41
CA GLY A 12 -1.24 -1.25 4.55
C GLY A 12 -0.44 -1.33 5.84
N SER A 13 -0.81 -0.53 6.85
CA SER A 13 -0.10 -0.48 8.13
C SER A 13 -0.33 -1.73 8.97
N ASP A 14 -1.40 -2.47 8.65
CA ASP A 14 -1.89 -3.58 9.47
C ASP A 14 -2.12 -3.14 10.91
N PHE A 15 -2.68 -1.93 11.07
CA PHE A 15 -2.90 -1.30 12.36
C PHE A 15 -4.05 -1.98 13.10
N HIS A 16 -3.79 -2.39 14.34
CA HIS A 16 -4.74 -3.04 15.25
C HIS A 16 -5.07 -2.16 16.47
N SER A 17 -4.07 -1.48 17.04
CA SER A 17 -4.23 -0.47 18.11
C SER A 17 -2.98 0.43 18.26
N PRO A 18 -3.05 1.59 18.93
CA PRO A 18 -1.89 2.47 19.13
C PRO A 18 -0.74 1.83 19.91
N ASP A 19 -1.05 0.91 20.83
CA ASP A 19 -0.05 0.30 21.73
C ASP A 19 0.56 -0.98 21.14
N GLU A 20 -0.08 -1.60 20.15
CA GLU A 20 0.33 -2.88 19.57
C GLU A 20 0.89 -2.74 18.15
N SER A 21 0.44 -1.74 17.39
CA SER A 21 0.79 -1.64 15.97
C SER A 21 2.21 -1.14 15.78
N ARG A 22 2.94 -1.79 14.87
CA ARG A 22 4.31 -1.37 14.53
C ARG A 22 4.38 -0.05 13.78
N ILE A 23 3.32 0.32 13.04
CA ILE A 23 3.28 1.51 12.19
C ILE A 23 1.91 2.16 12.36
N ASP A 24 1.91 3.45 12.65
CA ASP A 24 0.68 4.25 12.74
C ASP A 24 -0.03 4.41 11.40
N LEU A 25 -1.31 4.76 11.46
CA LEU A 25 -2.10 5.12 10.28
C LEU A 25 -1.45 6.29 9.55
N GLY A 26 -1.31 6.18 8.23
CA GLY A 26 -0.73 7.22 7.37
C GLY A 26 0.79 7.38 7.44
N ALA A 27 1.50 6.62 8.29
CA ALA A 27 2.95 6.75 8.47
C ALA A 27 3.79 5.83 7.56
N LEU A 28 3.14 5.08 6.66
CA LEU A 28 3.83 4.19 5.73
C LEU A 28 4.57 4.99 4.64
N PRO A 29 5.87 4.70 4.37
CA PRO A 29 6.54 5.27 3.21
C PRO A 29 5.84 4.92 1.89
N SER A 30 6.14 5.71 0.86
CA SER A 30 5.72 5.43 -0.51
C SER A 30 6.19 4.06 -1.00
N LEU A 31 5.48 3.51 -1.99
CA LEU A 31 5.97 2.34 -2.72
C LEU A 31 7.22 2.71 -3.52
N PRO A 32 8.15 1.76 -3.76
CA PRO A 32 9.21 1.93 -4.73
C PRO A 32 8.65 2.38 -6.09
N ALA A 33 9.32 3.34 -6.73
CA ALA A 33 8.84 3.98 -7.97
C ALA A 33 8.67 3.01 -9.15
N GLU A 34 9.28 1.83 -9.08
CA GLU A 34 9.22 0.78 -10.09
C GLU A 34 8.00 -0.15 -9.96
N LEU A 35 7.15 0.05 -8.95
CA LEU A 35 5.93 -0.73 -8.75
C LEU A 35 4.70 0.07 -9.17
N THR A 36 3.76 -0.60 -9.83
CA THR A 36 2.44 -0.03 -10.13
C THR A 36 1.57 -0.06 -8.87
N PRO A 37 1.12 1.08 -8.32
CA PRO A 37 0.24 1.08 -7.17
C PRO A 37 -1.17 0.59 -7.50
N VAL A 38 -1.79 -0.20 -6.61
CA VAL A 38 -3.14 -0.74 -6.84
C VAL A 38 -4.22 0.35 -6.87
N TRP A 39 -4.02 1.46 -6.17
CA TRP A 39 -4.98 2.56 -6.12
C TRP A 39 -5.08 3.33 -7.44
N ASP A 40 -4.03 3.37 -8.25
CA ASP A 40 -4.09 3.97 -9.60
C ASP A 40 -5.04 3.18 -10.51
N LEU A 41 -5.12 1.86 -10.33
CA LEU A 41 -6.01 0.96 -11.08
C LEU A 41 -7.46 0.98 -10.59
N LEU A 42 -7.69 1.48 -9.39
CA LEU A 42 -9.00 1.53 -8.73
C LEU A 42 -9.49 2.97 -8.54
N ALA A 43 -8.84 3.94 -9.19
CA ALA A 43 -9.12 5.36 -9.01
C ALA A 43 -10.58 5.72 -9.30
N ASP A 44 -11.23 5.02 -10.23
CA ASP A 44 -12.64 5.16 -10.59
C ASP A 44 -13.62 4.71 -9.48
N ARG A 45 -13.12 4.00 -8.46
CA ARG A 45 -13.91 3.48 -7.33
C ARG A 45 -13.78 4.30 -6.06
N ILE A 46 -12.94 5.34 -6.05
CA ILE A 46 -12.72 6.21 -4.90
C ILE A 46 -13.67 7.42 -5.04
N GLN A 47 -14.58 7.61 -4.08
CA GLN A 47 -15.60 8.67 -4.07
C GLN A 47 -15.21 9.84 -3.17
#